data_AF-A0AAE3VUZ8-F1
#
_entry.id   AF-A0AAE3VUZ8-F1
#
_cell.length_a   1.000
_cell.length_b   1.000
_cell.length_c   1.000
_cell.angle_alpha   90.00
_cell.angle_beta   90.00
_cell.angle_gamma   90.00
#
_symmetry.space_group_name_H-M   'P 1'
#
loop_
_entity.id
_entity.type
_entity.pdbx_description
1 polymer ?
#
loop_
_entity_poly.entity_id
_entity_poly.type
_entity_poly.pdbx_seq_one_letter_code
_entity_poly.pdbx_strand_id
1 'polypeptide(L)'
;MTAEAPPESPFILFMAEPMFSEELSRLKTWVHGLLLPVYGREVTTTLPWCPQWWEHLEAVARLHALWLAWQDANAPGAALQSLSAWHRDHLNLTLPVLRDPSGPFAGCKRGSHRLKEVPYTEGVQA
;
A
#
# COMPACT_ATOMS: atom_id res chain seq x y z
N MET A 1 -25.38 10.91 -28.20
CA MET A 1 -25.12 10.01 -27.06
C MET A 1 -23.64 9.66 -27.10
N THR A 2 -22.81 10.47 -26.44
CA THR A 2 -21.39 10.16 -26.27
C THR A 2 -21.30 8.96 -25.33
N ALA A 3 -20.67 7.88 -25.79
CA ALA A 3 -20.34 6.76 -24.92
C ALA A 3 -19.39 7.27 -23.83
N GLU A 4 -19.81 7.16 -22.57
CA GLU A 4 -18.95 7.42 -21.43
C GLU A 4 -17.79 6.43 -21.47
N ALA A 5 -16.55 6.93 -21.39
CA ALA A 5 -15.38 6.08 -21.34
C ALA A 5 -15.50 5.11 -20.14
N PRO A 6 -15.05 3.85 -20.26
CA PRO A 6 -15.10 2.92 -19.15
C PRO A 6 -14.38 3.54 -17.93
N PRO A 7 -14.90 3.34 -16.70
CA PRO A 7 -14.29 3.92 -15.52
C PRO A 7 -12.86 3.41 -15.38
N GLU A 8 -11.91 4.34 -15.28
CA GLU A 8 -10.50 4.02 -15.08
C GLU A 8 -10.32 3.25 -13.76
N SER A 9 -9.40 2.27 -13.75
CA SER A 9 -9.18 1.46 -12.56
C SER A 9 -8.63 2.34 -11.43
N PRO A 10 -9.17 2.24 -10.20
CA PRO A 10 -8.59 2.95 -9.06
C PRO A 10 -7.25 2.33 -8.63
N PHE A 11 -6.85 1.20 -9.19
CA PHE A 11 -5.62 0.53 -8.77
C PHE A 11 -4.39 1.29 -9.26
N ILE A 12 -3.61 1.85 -8.33
CA ILE A 12 -2.48 2.74 -8.62
C ILE A 12 -1.48 2.19 -9.65
N LEU A 13 -1.22 0.87 -9.67
CA LEU A 13 -0.25 0.28 -10.60
C LEU A 13 -0.75 0.20 -12.06
N PHE A 14 -2.03 0.48 -12.31
CA PHE A 14 -2.59 0.59 -13.65
C PHE A 14 -2.70 2.04 -14.15
N MET A 15 -2.26 3.01 -13.35
CA MET A 15 -2.26 4.42 -13.73
C MET A 15 -1.04 4.76 -14.59
N ALA A 16 -1.23 5.58 -15.62
CA ALA A 16 -0.14 6.18 -16.38
C ALA A 16 0.39 7.46 -15.71
N GLU A 17 1.57 7.93 -16.09
CA GLU A 17 2.07 9.25 -15.69
C GLU A 17 1.22 10.37 -16.35
N PRO A 18 0.98 11.51 -15.67
CA PRO A 18 1.45 11.89 -14.33
C PRO A 18 0.59 11.36 -13.17
N MET A 19 -0.53 10.69 -13.46
CA MET A 19 -1.49 10.28 -12.45
C MET A 19 -0.90 9.30 -11.42
N PHE A 20 -0.03 8.39 -11.87
CA PHE A 20 0.70 7.50 -10.98
C PHE A 20 1.54 8.25 -9.93
N SER A 21 2.37 9.21 -10.35
CA SER A 21 3.24 9.94 -9.43
C SER A 21 2.46 10.84 -8.47
N GLU A 22 1.35 11.43 -8.92
CA GLU A 22 0.44 12.19 -8.07
C GLU A 22 -0.23 11.31 -7.01
N GLU A 23 -0.78 10.17 -7.41
CA GLU A 23 -1.44 9.23 -6.50
C GLU A 23 -0.44 8.64 -5.49
N LEU A 24 0.77 8.30 -5.95
CA LEU A 24 1.84 7.82 -5.08
C LEU A 24 2.26 8.89 -4.08
N SER A 25 2.26 10.18 -4.46
CA SER A 25 2.55 11.29 -3.55
C SER A 25 1.48 11.39 -2.45
N ARG A 26 0.19 11.30 -2.80
CA ARG A 26 -0.91 11.31 -1.81
C ARG A 26 -0.81 10.14 -0.86
N LEU A 27 -0.55 8.94 -1.40
CA LEU A 27 -0.33 7.75 -0.60
C LEU A 27 0.86 7.92 0.36
N LYS A 28 1.97 8.48 -0.10
CA LYS A 28 3.13 8.80 0.76
C LYS A 28 2.73 9.74 1.89
N THR A 29 2.01 10.82 1.60
CA THR A 29 1.54 11.75 2.62
C THR A 29 0.69 11.05 3.68
N TRP A 30 -0.24 10.19 3.27
CA TRP A 30 -1.08 9.43 4.22
C TRP A 30 -0.28 8.41 5.03
N VAL A 31 0.64 7.67 4.41
CA VAL A 31 1.49 6.69 5.10
C VAL A 31 2.35 7.37 6.16
N HIS A 32 2.99 8.49 5.81
CA HIS A 32 3.86 9.23 6.72
C HIS A 32 3.09 10.03 7.78
N GLY A 33 1.95 10.61 7.44
CA GLY A 33 1.18 11.48 8.32
C GLY A 33 0.22 10.75 9.27
N LEU A 34 -0.29 9.57 8.88
CA LEU A 34 -1.29 8.83 9.65
C LEU A 34 -0.86 7.39 9.95
N LEU A 35 -0.60 6.59 8.91
CA LEU A 35 -0.42 5.14 9.10
C LEU A 35 0.76 4.83 10.03
N LEU A 36 1.93 5.40 9.75
CA LEU A 36 3.14 5.12 10.53
C LEU A 36 3.09 5.71 11.94
N PRO A 37 2.70 6.98 12.16
CA PRO A 37 2.62 7.52 13.51
C PRO A 37 1.62 6.79 14.41
N VAL A 38 0.52 6.29 13.85
CA VAL A 38 -0.57 5.67 14.63
C VAL A 38 -0.42 4.16 14.75
N TYR A 39 -0.09 3.47 13.65
CA TYR A 39 -0.10 2.00 13.57
C TYR A 39 1.28 1.39 13.29
N GLY A 40 2.29 2.23 13.05
CA GLY A 40 3.61 1.79 12.61
C GLY A 40 4.40 0.98 13.62
N ARG A 41 4.15 1.13 14.94
CA ARG A 41 4.88 0.47 16.06
C ARG A 41 6.42 0.57 15.92
N GLU A 42 7.16 -0.01 16.86
CA GLU A 42 8.62 -0.05 16.77
C GLU A 42 9.08 -0.98 15.64
N VAL A 43 10.16 -0.60 14.95
CA VAL A 43 10.79 -1.42 13.91
C VAL A 43 11.80 -2.36 14.56
N THR A 44 11.62 -3.66 14.39
CA THR A 44 12.51 -4.71 14.88
C THR A 44 12.93 -5.64 13.74
N THR A 45 13.83 -6.58 14.01
CA THR A 45 14.19 -7.63 13.04
C THR A 45 13.03 -8.54 12.68
N THR A 46 12.07 -8.73 13.59
CA THR A 46 10.85 -9.53 13.41
C THR A 46 9.66 -8.73 12.88
N LEU A 47 9.75 -7.40 12.85
CA LEU A 47 8.74 -6.49 12.32
C LEU A 47 9.41 -5.39 11.46
N PRO A 48 10.01 -5.74 10.30
CA PRO A 48 10.69 -4.78 9.44
C PRO A 48 9.77 -3.67 8.92
N TRP A 49 10.41 -2.57 8.51
CA TRP A 49 9.82 -1.52 7.67
C TRP A 49 10.90 -0.98 6.74
N CYS A 50 10.57 -0.81 5.45
CA CYS A 50 11.48 -0.18 4.49
C CYS A 50 11.21 1.33 4.40
N PRO A 51 12.21 2.22 4.61
CA PRO A 51 12.02 3.66 4.43
C PRO A 51 11.77 4.06 2.97
N GLN A 52 12.15 3.20 2.01
CA GLN A 52 11.88 3.34 0.58
C GLN A 52 10.80 2.36 0.13
N TRP A 53 9.73 2.20 0.93
CA TRP A 53 8.69 1.20 0.67
C TRP A 53 8.06 1.31 -0.72
N TRP A 54 8.05 2.50 -1.33
CA TRP A 54 7.51 2.73 -2.67
C TRP A 54 8.29 2.03 -3.79
N GLU A 55 9.52 1.61 -3.54
CA GLU A 55 10.32 0.79 -4.47
C GLU A 55 9.86 -0.69 -4.47
N HIS A 56 8.95 -1.07 -3.56
CA HIS A 56 8.37 -2.40 -3.49
C HIS A 56 6.92 -2.36 -4.01
N LEU A 57 6.68 -2.79 -5.25
CA LEU A 57 5.35 -2.70 -5.89
C LEU A 57 4.24 -3.42 -5.09
N GLU A 58 4.54 -4.56 -4.45
CA GLU A 58 3.59 -5.21 -3.55
C GLU A 58 3.20 -4.30 -2.37
N ALA A 59 4.17 -3.58 -1.80
CA ALA A 59 3.89 -2.64 -0.72
C ALA A 59 3.05 -1.47 -1.21
N VAL A 60 3.34 -0.92 -2.39
CA VAL A 60 2.52 0.12 -3.04
C VAL A 60 1.09 -0.36 -3.21
N ALA A 61 0.87 -1.54 -3.81
CA ALA A 61 -0.45 -2.10 -4.04
C ALA A 61 -1.24 -2.30 -2.74
N ARG A 62 -0.62 -2.90 -1.73
CA ARG A 62 -1.26 -3.19 -0.43
C ARG A 62 -1.58 -1.91 0.35
N LEU A 63 -0.64 -0.98 0.41
CA LEU A 63 -0.83 0.30 1.12
C LEU A 63 -1.88 1.16 0.41
N HIS A 64 -1.91 1.15 -0.92
CA HIS A 64 -2.93 1.86 -1.70
C HIS A 64 -4.33 1.30 -1.45
N ALA A 65 -4.52 -0.02 -1.53
CA ALA A 65 -5.80 -0.64 -1.21
C ALA A 65 -6.25 -0.36 0.23
N LEU A 66 -5.32 -0.44 1.19
CA LEU A 66 -5.58 -0.10 2.59
C LEU A 66 -6.03 1.36 2.76
N TRP A 67 -5.41 2.29 2.02
CA TRP A 67 -5.75 3.70 2.03
C TRP A 67 -7.10 3.98 1.36
N LEU A 68 -7.42 3.35 0.23
CA LEU A 68 -8.75 3.45 -0.39
C LEU A 68 -9.85 2.99 0.57
N ALA A 69 -9.67 1.85 1.23
CA ALA A 69 -10.62 1.37 2.23
C ALA A 69 -10.74 2.31 3.45
N TRP A 70 -9.64 2.98 3.83
CA TRP A 70 -9.67 4.00 4.88
C TRP A 70 -10.49 5.22 4.45
N GLN A 71 -10.34 5.66 3.19
CA GLN A 71 -11.08 6.80 2.65
C GLN A 71 -12.59 6.52 2.65
N ASP A 72 -13.00 5.32 2.23
CA ASP A 72 -14.41 4.89 2.26
C ASP A 72 -14.95 4.83 3.69
N ALA A 73 -14.24 4.15 4.59
CA ALA A 73 -14.64 4.02 6.00
C ALA A 73 -14.65 5.35 6.77
N ASN A 74 -13.92 6.36 6.30
CA ASN A 74 -13.82 7.69 6.90
C ASN A 74 -14.54 8.78 6.07
N ALA A 75 -15.34 8.39 5.08
CA ALA A 75 -16.08 9.33 4.26
C ALA A 75 -17.16 10.07 5.07
N PRO A 76 -17.51 11.32 4.72
CA PRO A 76 -18.65 12.01 5.32
C PRO A 76 -19.93 11.16 5.17
N GLY A 77 -20.60 10.87 6.28
CA GLY A 77 -21.81 10.05 6.29
C GLY A 77 -21.57 8.54 6.42
N ALA A 78 -20.31 8.08 6.49
CA ALA A 78 -20.00 6.70 6.84
C ALA A 78 -20.57 6.34 8.23
N ALA A 79 -20.99 5.08 8.39
CA ALA A 79 -21.53 4.62 9.66
C ALA A 79 -20.45 4.64 10.76
N LEU A 80 -20.83 4.87 12.02
CA LEU A 80 -19.88 5.01 13.13
C LEU A 80 -18.96 3.78 13.30
N GLN A 81 -19.46 2.58 12.94
CA GLN A 81 -18.70 1.33 13.01
C GLN A 81 -17.74 1.10 11.84
N SER A 82 -17.75 1.95 10.80
CA SER A 82 -16.98 1.72 9.55
C SER A 82 -15.48 1.71 9.81
N LEU A 83 -14.98 2.56 10.70
CA LEU A 83 -13.57 2.55 11.10
C LEU A 83 -13.17 1.27 11.83
N SER A 84 -14.06 0.73 12.68
CA SER A 84 -13.83 -0.54 13.36
C SER A 84 -13.79 -1.71 12.37
N ALA A 85 -14.69 -1.70 11.36
CA ALA A 85 -14.64 -2.65 10.26
C ALA A 85 -13.33 -2.51 9.46
N TRP A 86 -12.89 -1.29 9.16
CA TRP A 86 -11.63 -1.06 8.46
C TRP A 86 -10.41 -1.63 9.21
N HIS A 87 -10.35 -1.47 10.54
CA HIS A 87 -9.31 -2.10 11.35
C HIS A 87 -9.31 -3.62 11.19
N ARG A 88 -10.48 -4.24 11.38
CA ARG A 88 -10.65 -5.70 11.38
C ARG A 88 -10.37 -6.30 10.01
N ASP A 89 -10.93 -5.72 8.96
CA ASP A 89 -11.03 -6.34 7.64
C ASP A 89 -9.87 -5.93 6.71
N HIS A 90 -9.18 -4.82 6.99
CA HIS A 90 -8.12 -4.30 6.12
C HIS A 90 -6.79 -4.09 6.85
N LEU A 91 -6.76 -3.31 7.93
CA LEU A 91 -5.50 -2.98 8.61
C LEU A 91 -4.83 -4.23 9.18
N ASN A 92 -5.61 -5.03 9.92
CA ASN A 92 -5.10 -6.21 10.64
C ASN A 92 -4.67 -7.34 9.70
N LEU A 93 -5.10 -7.33 8.44
CA LEU A 93 -4.62 -8.28 7.42
C LEU A 93 -3.42 -7.73 6.65
N THR A 94 -3.36 -6.41 6.45
CA THR A 94 -2.33 -5.79 5.60
C THR A 94 -1.02 -5.57 6.33
N LEU A 95 -1.05 -4.96 7.52
CA LEU A 95 0.19 -4.61 8.23
C LEU A 95 1.04 -5.83 8.61
N PRO A 96 0.48 -6.95 9.10
CA PRO A 96 1.29 -8.13 9.40
C PRO A 96 2.02 -8.68 8.17
N VAL A 97 1.39 -8.69 6.99
CA VAL A 97 2.04 -9.17 5.76
C VAL A 97 3.18 -8.25 5.34
N LEU A 98 2.97 -6.93 5.35
CA LEU A 98 4.02 -5.96 5.03
C LEU A 98 5.23 -6.10 5.97
N ARG A 99 4.94 -6.36 7.24
CA ARG A 99 5.92 -6.41 8.33
C ARG A 99 6.37 -7.82 8.66
N ASP A 100 6.05 -8.79 7.84
CA ASP A 100 6.56 -10.14 8.02
C ASP A 100 8.08 -10.16 7.70
N PRO A 101 8.93 -10.83 8.50
CA PRO A 101 10.37 -10.91 8.24
C PRO A 101 10.71 -11.63 6.92
N SER A 102 9.76 -12.38 6.33
CA SER A 102 9.81 -12.98 5.00
C SER A 102 9.01 -12.19 3.93
N GLY A 103 8.34 -11.12 4.33
CA GLY A 103 7.50 -10.28 3.48
C GLY A 103 8.26 -9.31 2.57
N PRO A 104 7.56 -8.32 1.99
CA PRO A 104 8.14 -7.42 0.99
C PRO A 104 9.33 -6.60 1.51
N PHE A 105 9.35 -6.31 2.81
CA PHE A 105 10.45 -5.58 3.46
C PHE A 105 11.56 -6.48 4.02
N ALA A 106 11.53 -7.79 3.78
CA ALA A 106 12.55 -8.71 4.26
C ALA A 106 13.97 -8.28 3.80
N GLY A 107 14.91 -8.15 4.72
CA GLY A 107 16.28 -7.68 4.43
C GLY A 107 16.44 -6.17 4.26
N CYS A 108 15.36 -5.39 4.31
CA CYS A 108 15.44 -3.93 4.44
C CYS A 108 15.66 -3.56 5.92
N LYS A 109 16.49 -2.54 6.16
CA LYS A 109 16.77 -1.97 7.49
C LYS A 109 16.98 -0.46 7.38
N ARG A 110 17.07 0.24 8.50
CA ARG A 110 17.43 1.67 8.49
C ARG A 110 18.74 1.86 7.71
N GLY A 111 18.70 2.69 6.67
CA GLY A 111 19.85 2.98 5.80
C GLY A 111 20.19 1.89 4.77
N SER A 112 19.39 0.84 4.60
CA SER A 112 19.65 -0.21 3.60
C SER A 112 18.33 -0.75 3.03
N HIS A 113 18.16 -0.57 1.72
CA HIS A 113 17.03 -1.06 0.94
C HIS A 113 17.49 -2.22 0.05
N ARG A 114 16.65 -3.24 -0.12
CA ARG A 114 16.90 -4.41 -0.99
C ARG A 114 15.71 -4.66 -1.89
N LEU A 115 15.88 -4.44 -3.20
CA LEU A 115 14.89 -4.83 -4.20
C LEU A 115 14.68 -6.35 -4.21
N LYS A 116 13.46 -6.75 -4.57
CA LYS A 116 13.07 -8.15 -4.70
C LYS A 116 13.11 -8.56 -6.16
N GLU A 117 13.70 -9.72 -6.43
CA GLU A 117 13.60 -10.34 -7.74
C GLU A 117 12.20 -10.93 -7.90
N VAL A 118 11.58 -10.69 -9.05
CA VAL A 118 10.33 -11.33 -9.42
C VAL A 118 10.62 -12.81 -9.70
N PRO A 119 9.77 -13.75 -9.25
CA PRO A 119 9.94 -15.15 -9.57
C PRO A 119 10.05 -15.37 -11.08
N TYR A 120 10.94 -16.27 -11.50
CA TYR A 120 11.01 -16.70 -12.89
C TYR A 120 9.70 -17.38 -13.29
N THR A 121 9.22 -17.07 -14.49
CA THR A 121 8.07 -17.74 -15.11
C THR A 121 8.48 -18.22 -16.49
N GLU A 122 8.18 -19.49 -16.80
CA GLU A 122 8.39 -20.02 -18.14
C GLU A 122 7.39 -19.35 -19.10
N GLY A 123 7.88 -18.78 -20.21
CA GLY A 123 7.02 -18.39 -21.34
C GLY A 123 6.50 -16.95 -21.38
N VAL A 124 6.95 -16.05 -20.52
CA VAL A 124 6.75 -14.60 -20.74
C VAL A 124 8.04 -14.04 -21.33
N GLN A 125 8.14 -14.06 -22.66
CA GLN A 125 9.11 -13.21 -23.37
C GLN A 125 8.68 -11.76 -23.18
N ALA A 126 9.64 -10.93 -22.74
CA ALA A 126 9.46 -9.49 -22.60
C ALA A 126 9.06 -8.83 -23.92
#